data_AF-A0A4Q9F5J2-F1
#
_entry.id   AF-A0A4Q9F5J2-F1
#
_cell.length_a   1.000
_cell.length_b   1.000
_cell.length_c   1.000
_cell.angle_alpha   90.00
_cell.angle_beta   90.00
_cell.angle_gamma   90.00
#
_symmetry.space_group_name_H-M   'P 1'
#
loop_
_entity.id
_entity.type
_entity.pdbx_description
1 polymer ?
#
loop_
_entity_poly.entity_id
_entity_poly.type
_entity_poly.pdbx_seq_one_letter_code
_entity_poly.pdbx_strand_id
1 'polypeptide(L)'
;MCFSEKFSQLCAYNSDVRCTMSENQKVKRAEPIETCSYKSPCVRHCCLDDKDICIGCGRTLDEICRWSSATNSEKQEILINSLARVQSRNIST
;
A
#
# COMPACT_ATOMS: atom_id res chain seq x y z
N MET A 1 -24.17 -1.86 -25.44
CA MET A 1 -23.38 -3.09 -25.68
C MET A 1 -21.95 -2.66 -26.01
N CYS A 2 -20.95 -3.41 -25.54
CA CYS A 2 -19.52 -3.08 -25.50
C CYS A 2 -18.91 -2.50 -26.79
N PHE A 3 -18.02 -1.52 -26.62
CA PHE A 3 -16.60 -1.47 -27.05
C PHE A 3 -16.21 -0.03 -27.37
N SER A 4 -15.36 0.56 -26.53
CA SER A 4 -14.41 1.57 -27.01
C SER A 4 -13.11 1.44 -26.22
N GLU A 5 -12.21 0.64 -26.76
CA GLU A 5 -10.79 0.72 -26.44
C GLU A 5 -10.22 2.01 -27.01
N LYS A 6 -9.54 2.81 -26.19
CA LYS A 6 -8.13 3.18 -26.41
C LYS A 6 -7.64 4.18 -25.37
N PHE A 7 -6.47 3.85 -24.82
CA PHE A 7 -5.46 4.76 -24.27
C PHE A 7 -5.81 5.56 -23.01
N SER A 8 -5.54 4.95 -21.84
CA SER A 8 -4.58 5.52 -20.88
C SER A 8 -4.26 4.48 -19.80
N GLN A 9 -3.54 3.42 -20.18
CA GLN A 9 -2.75 2.67 -19.22
C GLN A 9 -1.50 3.50 -18.91
N LEU A 10 -1.63 4.49 -18.00
CA LEU A 10 -0.58 4.93 -17.08
C LEU A 10 -1.08 6.07 -16.17
N CYS A 11 -2.04 5.79 -15.29
CA CYS A 11 -2.25 6.60 -14.09
C CYS A 11 -2.91 5.78 -12.97
N ALA A 12 -2.44 4.54 -12.81
CA ALA A 12 -2.40 3.99 -11.47
C ALA A 12 -1.25 4.70 -10.75
N TYR A 13 -1.53 5.24 -9.56
CA TYR A 13 -0.59 5.79 -8.58
C TYR A 13 -0.54 7.33 -8.48
N ASN A 14 -1.34 7.82 -7.52
CA ASN A 14 -1.33 9.14 -6.86
C ASN A 14 -2.40 10.15 -7.30
N SER A 15 -3.48 10.15 -6.51
CA SER A 15 -4.59 11.10 -6.54
C SER A 15 -4.38 12.33 -5.63
N ASP A 16 -3.14 12.65 -5.26
CA ASP A 16 -2.85 13.79 -4.38
C ASP A 16 -1.94 14.78 -5.08
N VAL A 17 -2.55 15.70 -5.84
CA VAL A 17 -2.25 17.15 -5.89
C VAL A 17 -3.06 17.74 -7.04
N ARG A 18 -4.16 18.42 -6.71
CA ARG A 18 -4.66 19.55 -7.50
C ARG A 18 -4.35 20.82 -6.73
N CYS A 19 -4.12 21.90 -7.48
CA CYS A 19 -3.78 23.28 -7.04
C CYS A 19 -2.35 23.45 -6.52
N THR A 20 -1.57 24.49 -6.86
CA THR A 20 -1.74 25.69 -7.69
C THR A 20 -0.33 26.14 -8.11
N MET A 21 -0.19 26.81 -9.25
CA MET A 21 0.98 27.66 -9.52
C MET A 21 1.08 28.75 -8.43
N SER A 22 2.17 28.77 -7.66
CA SER A 22 2.74 29.98 -7.04
C SER A 22 4.17 29.71 -6.60
N GLU A 23 5.08 30.49 -7.17
CA GLU A 23 6.47 30.64 -6.74
C GLU A 23 6.59 31.07 -5.27
N ASN A 24 7.68 30.63 -4.63
CA ASN A 24 8.49 31.30 -3.58
C ASN A 24 8.90 30.42 -2.38
N GLN A 25 10.02 29.72 -2.57
CA GLN A 25 11.21 29.71 -1.70
C GLN A 25 11.04 29.62 -0.16
N LYS A 26 11.23 28.42 0.41
CA LYS A 26 12.20 28.14 1.51
C LYS A 26 12.34 26.63 1.78
N VAL A 27 13.28 25.97 1.12
CA VAL A 27 13.68 24.59 1.50
C VAL A 27 14.46 24.69 2.81
N LYS A 28 13.83 24.28 3.91
CA LYS A 28 14.50 24.12 5.21
C LYS A 28 15.18 22.74 5.22
N ARG A 29 16.42 22.74 5.73
CA ARG A 29 17.38 21.62 5.89
C ARG A 29 16.74 20.22 5.88
N ALA A 30 17.29 19.36 5.03
CA ALA A 30 16.95 17.94 4.93
C ALA A 30 16.94 17.26 6.30
N GLU A 31 15.74 17.03 6.83
CA GLU A 31 15.48 15.91 7.71
C GLU A 31 15.26 14.67 6.82
N PRO A 32 15.65 13.46 7.26
CA PRO A 32 15.58 12.26 6.43
C PRO A 32 14.18 12.15 5.85
N ILE A 33 14.10 12.15 4.52
CA ILE A 33 12.85 11.98 3.79
C ILE A 33 12.48 10.52 4.04
N GLU A 34 11.78 10.25 5.14
CA GLU A 34 11.16 8.96 5.37
C GLU A 34 10.21 8.75 4.19
N THR A 35 10.64 7.89 3.27
CA THR A 35 10.02 7.70 1.97
C THR A 35 8.59 7.25 2.15
N CYS A 36 7.68 8.23 2.05
CA CYS A 36 6.24 8.09 2.10
C CYS A 36 5.76 7.38 0.83
N SER A 37 5.93 6.06 0.76
CA SER A 37 5.21 5.22 -0.21
C SER A 37 5.46 3.73 0.01
N TYR A 38 5.23 3.23 1.22
CA TYR A 38 4.94 1.80 1.33
C TYR A 38 3.61 1.53 0.64
N LYS A 39 3.66 0.79 -0.47
CA LYS A 39 2.46 0.33 -1.16
C LYS A 39 1.73 -0.70 -0.30
N SER A 40 0.41 -0.62 -0.27
CA SER A 40 -0.40 -1.62 0.40
C SER A 40 -0.20 -2.99 -0.28
N PRO A 41 0.06 -4.08 0.47
CA PRO A 41 0.23 -5.43 -0.08
C PRO A 41 -1.12 -6.06 -0.48
N CYS A 42 -2.20 -5.29 -0.49
CA CYS A 42 -3.55 -5.78 -0.75
C CYS A 42 -3.73 -6.20 -2.22
N VAL A 43 -3.98 -7.50 -2.44
CA VAL A 43 -4.31 -8.08 -3.75
C VAL A 43 -5.81 -7.99 -4.10
N ARG A 44 -6.59 -7.23 -3.33
CA ARG A 44 -8.06 -7.09 -3.45
C ARG A 44 -8.85 -8.41 -3.43
N HIS A 45 -8.24 -9.47 -2.92
CA HIS A 45 -8.88 -10.74 -2.65
C HIS A 45 -8.89 -10.98 -1.14
N CYS A 46 -9.89 -10.41 -0.46
CA CYS A 46 -9.96 -10.44 1.00
C CYS A 46 -10.84 -11.59 1.47
N CYS A 47 -10.21 -12.60 2.06
CA CYS A 47 -10.87 -13.61 2.89
C CYS A 47 -10.01 -13.79 4.14
N LEU A 48 -10.61 -13.71 5.33
CA LEU A 48 -9.92 -13.91 6.61
C LEU A 48 -10.02 -15.37 7.04
N ASP A 49 -8.98 -15.88 7.69
CA ASP A 49 -9.00 -17.19 8.38
C ASP A 49 -9.53 -17.06 9.82
N ASP A 50 -9.55 -18.18 10.56
CA ASP A 50 -9.99 -18.22 11.98
C ASP A 50 -9.11 -17.39 12.93
N LYS A 51 -7.96 -16.89 12.45
CA LYS A 51 -7.02 -16.05 13.21
C LYS A 51 -7.06 -14.60 12.74
N ASP A 52 -8.09 -14.21 11.99
CA ASP A 52 -8.25 -12.89 11.39
C ASP A 52 -7.08 -12.50 10.47
N ILE A 53 -6.43 -13.49 9.83
CA ILE A 53 -5.37 -13.26 8.85
C ILE A 53 -5.96 -13.35 7.45
N CYS A 54 -5.75 -12.31 6.64
CA CYS A 54 -6.15 -12.32 5.24
C CYS A 54 -5.34 -13.37 4.47
N ILE A 55 -6.02 -14.36 3.90
CA ILE A 55 -5.37 -15.43 3.13
C ILE A 55 -4.70 -14.90 1.85
N GLY A 56 -5.25 -13.83 1.27
CA GLY A 56 -4.75 -13.24 0.02
C GLY A 56 -3.50 -12.37 0.20
N CYS A 57 -3.53 -11.44 1.16
CA CYS A 57 -2.40 -10.50 1.38
C CYS A 57 -1.57 -10.78 2.63
N GLY A 58 -1.99 -11.71 3.49
CA GLY A 58 -1.28 -12.10 4.70
C GLY A 58 -1.30 -11.13 5.87
N ARG A 59 -1.97 -9.99 5.76
CA ARG A 59 -2.15 -9.04 6.87
C ARG A 59 -3.22 -9.51 7.84
N THR A 60 -3.08 -9.19 9.12
CA THR A 60 -4.15 -9.36 10.10
C THR A 60 -5.24 -8.29 9.93
N LEU A 61 -6.43 -8.53 10.45
CA LEU A 61 -7.51 -7.54 10.48
C LEU A 61 -7.08 -6.24 11.16
N ASP A 62 -6.35 -6.33 12.27
CA ASP A 62 -5.78 -5.17 12.97
C ASP A 62 -4.84 -4.35 12.08
N GLU A 63 -3.91 -5.03 11.40
CA GLU A 63 -2.97 -4.41 10.46
C GLU A 63 -3.68 -3.76 9.26
N ILE A 64 -4.79 -4.35 8.81
CA ILE A 64 -5.64 -3.78 7.75
C ILE A 64 -6.28 -2.48 8.23
N CYS A 65 -6.87 -2.48 9.43
CA CYS A 65 -7.55 -1.33 10.01
C CYS A 65 -6.60 -0.17 10.30
N ARG A 66 -5.41 -0.44 10.83
CA ARG A 66 -4.44 0.60 11.22
C ARG A 66 -3.49 1.03 10.10
N TRP A 67 -3.55 0.43 8.92
CA TRP A 67 -2.62 0.72 7.81
C TRP A 67 -2.56 2.20 7.43
N SER A 68 -3.70 2.90 7.39
CA SER A 68 -3.77 4.32 7.03
C SER A 68 -3.12 5.22 8.07
N SER A 69 -3.19 4.85 9.36
CA SER A 69 -2.62 5.58 10.49
C SER A 69 -1.21 5.12 10.88
N ALA A 70 -0.73 4.00 10.32
CA ALA A 70 0.57 3.43 10.65
C ALA A 70 1.72 4.31 10.14
N THR A 71 2.75 4.42 10.99
CA THR A 71 4.04 5.04 10.69
C THR A 71 4.81 4.24 9.63
N ASN A 72 5.85 4.83 9.04
CA ASN A 72 6.65 4.14 8.03
C ASN A 72 7.34 2.89 8.58
N SER A 73 7.83 2.95 9.82
CA SER A 73 8.41 1.78 10.52
C SER A 73 7.38 0.67 10.69
N GLU A 74 6.17 1.00 11.16
CA GLU A 74 5.10 0.01 11.31
C GLU A 74 4.66 -0.57 9.97
N LYS A 75 4.55 0.25 8.92
CA LYS A 75 4.21 -0.24 7.57
C LYS A 75 5.25 -1.22 7.05
N GLN A 76 6.54 -0.96 7.30
CA GLN A 76 7.62 -1.88 6.97
C GLN A 76 7.48 -3.21 7.71
N GLU A 77 7.22 -3.18 9.01
CA GLU A 77 7.03 -4.39 9.81
C GLU A 77 5.81 -5.20 9.34
N ILE A 78 4.68 -4.53 9.07
CA ILE A 78 3.47 -5.16 8.53
C ILE A 78 3.77 -5.85 7.19
N LEU A 79 4.54 -5.21 6.32
CA LEU A 79 4.93 -5.80 5.04
C LEU A 79 5.81 -7.04 5.24
N ILE A 80 6.81 -6.99 6.10
CA ILE A 80 7.70 -8.13 6.39
C ILE A 80 6.89 -9.30 6.96
N ASN A 81 6.04 -9.03 7.96
CA ASN A 81 5.22 -10.04 8.62
C ASN A 81 4.20 -10.67 7.67
N SER A 82 3.52 -9.85 6.87
CA SER A 82 2.54 -10.35 5.90
C SER A 82 3.19 -11.23 4.82
N LEU A 83 4.35 -10.83 4.31
CA LEU A 83 5.14 -11.62 3.37
C LEU A 83 5.60 -12.94 3.98
N ALA A 84 6.11 -12.94 5.21
CA ALA A 84 6.53 -14.15 5.91
C ALA A 84 5.37 -15.16 6.07
N ARG A 85 4.17 -14.67 6.41
CA ARG A 85 2.95 -15.50 6.51
C ARG A 85 2.51 -16.05 5.16
N VAL A 86 2.65 -15.28 4.08
CA VAL A 86 2.32 -15.74 2.72
C VAL A 86 3.33 -16.79 2.25
N GLN A 87 4.62 -16.57 2.48
CA GLN A 87 5.69 -17.52 2.13
C GLN A 87 5.55 -18.85 2.86
N SER A 88 5.22 -18.83 4.16
CA SER A 88 5.00 -20.06 4.92
C SER A 88 3.78 -20.86 4.45
N ARG A 89 2.82 -20.22 3.78
CA ARG A 89 1.65 -20.87 3.16
C ARG A 89 1.90 -21.33 1.72
N ASN A 90 2.71 -20.61 0.96
CA ASN A 90 3.00 -20.89 -0.45
C ASN A 90 4.08 -21.97 -0.63
N ILE A 91 3.85 -23.17 -0.07
CA ILE A 91 4.58 -24.42 -0.40
C ILE A 91 3.69 -25.35 -1.24
N SER A 92 2.80 -24.79 -2.08
CA SER A 92 2.10 -25.57 -3.10
C SER A 92 1.64 -24.67 -4.25
N THR A 93 2.51 -24.47 -5.24
CA THR A 93 2.13 -24.50 -6.66
C THR A 93 3.33 -24.99 -7.45
#